data_AF-W1WSK8-F1
#
_entry.id   AF-W1WSK8-F1
#
_cell.length_a   1.000
_cell.length_b   1.000
_cell.length_c   1.000
_cell.angle_alpha   90.00
_cell.angle_beta   90.00
_cell.angle_gamma   90.00
#
_symmetry.space_group_name_H-M   'P 1'
#
loop_
_entity.id
_entity.type
_entity.pdbx_description
1 polymer ?
#
loop_
_entity_poly.entity_id
_entity_poly.type
_entity_poly.pdbx_seq_one_letter_code
_entity_poly.pdbx_strand_id
1 'polypeptide(L)'
;MTLDFYKPIFGKNKSDKHIARVGHIATVVIGVIVVALAPVISLFPSGLYAVVQQFNGVYSMPVLALILVAFFSKRTSKLGAKVTLFTHIILYAIISFVFTEINYLYTFSVLFFVDLIIILIFNKVKLSSEFDLSTHQPKVDMTPWKYRYVAGIIVLALVVVSYIIFSPLVLAK
;
A
#
# COMPACT_ATOMS: atom_id res chain seq x y z
N MET A 1 -4.99 9.61 12.65
CA MET A 1 -4.80 9.10 14.05
C MET A 1 -5.91 9.59 14.98
N THR A 2 -6.01 10.88 15.30
CA THR A 2 -7.03 11.37 16.24
C THR A 2 -8.45 11.38 15.68
N LEU A 3 -8.65 11.76 14.42
CA LEU A 3 -9.96 11.75 13.78
C LEU A 3 -10.42 10.35 13.37
N ASP A 4 -9.50 9.50 12.92
CA ASP A 4 -9.85 8.17 12.37
C ASP A 4 -9.90 7.07 13.44
N PHE A 5 -9.14 7.21 14.54
CA PHE A 5 -9.07 6.19 15.59
C PHE A 5 -9.57 6.72 16.94
N TYR A 6 -9.12 7.89 17.41
CA TYR A 6 -9.48 8.38 18.74
C TYR A 6 -10.92 8.90 18.84
N LYS A 7 -11.37 9.75 17.89
CA LYS A 7 -12.72 10.34 17.86
C LYS A 7 -13.83 9.28 17.75
N PRO A 8 -13.72 8.24 16.89
CA PRO A 8 -14.77 7.23 16.74
C PRO A 8 -14.81 6.22 17.89
N ILE A 9 -13.67 5.92 18.54
CA ILE A 9 -13.58 4.89 19.59
C ILE A 9 -13.77 5.50 20.99
N PHE A 10 -13.09 6.62 21.29
CA PHE A 10 -13.02 7.21 22.65
C PHE A 10 -13.56 8.65 22.75
N GLY A 11 -13.70 9.34 21.61
CA GLY A 11 -13.99 10.78 21.56
C GLY A 11 -15.42 11.16 21.15
N LYS A 12 -16.39 10.23 21.15
CA LYS A 12 -17.76 10.44 20.61
C LYS A 12 -18.51 11.65 21.18
N ASN A 13 -18.12 12.16 22.37
CA ASN A 13 -18.73 13.33 23.02
C ASN A 13 -17.70 14.34 23.57
N LYS A 14 -16.48 14.38 23.01
CA LYS A 14 -15.42 15.29 23.47
C LYS A 14 -15.31 16.50 22.53
N SER A 15 -15.08 17.69 23.09
CA SER A 15 -14.81 18.93 22.35
C SER A 15 -13.60 18.76 21.42
N ASP A 16 -13.64 19.39 20.24
CA ASP A 16 -12.53 19.36 19.28
C ASP A 16 -11.21 19.87 19.89
N LYS A 17 -11.26 20.79 20.87
CA LYS A 17 -10.08 21.26 21.60
C LYS A 17 -9.40 20.16 22.43
N HIS A 18 -10.19 19.23 22.97
CA HIS A 18 -9.68 18.05 23.68
C HIS A 18 -9.09 17.04 22.70
N ILE A 19 -9.78 16.80 21.57
CA ILE A 19 -9.31 15.89 20.53
C ILE A 19 -7.97 16.39 19.95
N ALA A 20 -7.83 17.69 19.71
CA ALA A 20 -6.57 18.29 19.26
C ALA A 20 -5.44 18.10 20.26
N ARG A 21 -5.70 18.30 21.56
CA ARG A 21 -4.69 18.12 22.62
C ARG A 21 -4.21 16.67 22.71
N VAL A 22 -5.12 15.70 22.65
CA VAL A 22 -4.75 14.28 22.62
C VAL A 22 -3.95 13.94 21.37
N GLY A 23 -4.29 14.55 20.23
CA GLY A 23 -3.52 14.41 18.99
C GLY A 23 -2.09 14.90 19.13
N HIS A 24 -1.90 16.09 19.69
CA HIS A 24 -0.56 16.62 19.95
C HIS A 24 0.25 15.74 20.90
N ILE A 25 -0.34 15.25 22.00
CA ILE A 25 0.35 14.35 22.93
C ILE A 25 0.76 13.06 22.21
N ALA A 26 -0.14 12.45 21.43
CA ALA A 26 0.17 11.26 20.66
C ALA A 26 1.31 11.52 19.66
N THR A 27 1.30 12.65 18.95
CA THR A 27 2.38 13.04 18.04
C THR A 27 3.71 13.19 18.75
N VAL A 28 3.75 13.83 19.92
CA VAL A 28 4.98 13.99 20.71
C VAL A 28 5.50 12.62 21.17
N VAL A 29 4.63 11.78 21.71
CA VAL A 29 5.01 10.43 22.18
C VAL A 29 5.56 9.59 21.03
N ILE A 30 4.87 9.56 19.88
CA ILE A 30 5.34 8.85 18.68
C ILE A 30 6.66 9.45 18.20
N GLY A 31 6.81 10.78 18.20
CA GLY A 31 8.03 11.47 17.80
C GLY A 31 9.22 11.06 18.65
N VAL A 32 9.06 10.99 19.98
CA VAL A 32 10.11 10.53 20.90
C VAL A 32 10.50 9.08 20.60
N ILE A 33 9.53 8.20 20.36
CA ILE A 33 9.80 6.80 20.00
C ILE A 33 10.58 6.70 18.68
N VAL A 34 10.18 7.47 17.66
CA VAL A 34 10.87 7.48 16.35
C VAL A 34 12.32 7.97 16.49
N VAL A 35 12.56 9.04 17.26
CA VAL A 35 13.92 9.55 17.51
C VAL A 35 14.77 8.52 18.24
N ALA A 36 14.20 7.82 19.23
CA ALA A 36 14.90 6.76 19.95
C ALA A 36 15.23 5.54 19.07
N LEU A 37 14.38 5.23 18.08
CA LEU A 37 14.58 4.12 17.15
C LEU A 37 15.47 4.47 15.96
N ALA A 38 15.67 5.76 15.64
CA ALA A 38 16.46 6.18 14.49
C ALA A 38 17.89 5.59 14.46
N PRO A 39 18.64 5.50 15.59
CA PRO A 39 19.97 4.87 15.59
C PRO A 39 19.92 3.38 15.24
N VAL A 40 18.86 2.66 15.63
CA VAL A 40 18.69 1.24 15.32
C VAL A 40 18.63 1.02 13.80
N ILE A 41 18.09 1.98 13.06
CA ILE A 41 17.99 1.87 11.59
C ILE A 41 19.37 1.92 10.92
N SER A 42 20.34 2.65 11.49
CA SER A 42 21.71 2.67 10.96
C SER A 42 22.44 1.34 11.08
N LEU A 43 21.93 0.42 11.91
CA LEU A 43 22.48 -0.92 12.06
C LEU A 43 22.03 -1.89 10.95
N PHE A 44 21.07 -1.52 10.09
CA PHE A 44 20.58 -2.38 9.03
C PHE A 44 21.47 -2.28 7.77
N PRO A 45 22.07 -3.40 7.31
CA PRO A 45 22.98 -3.41 6.15
C PRO A 45 22.33 -2.94 4.84
N SER A 46 21.01 -3.10 4.72
CA SER A 46 20.21 -2.77 3.54
C SER A 46 19.79 -1.30 3.44
N GLY A 47 20.05 -0.49 4.49
CA GLY A 47 19.74 0.94 4.55
C GLY A 47 18.27 1.27 4.87
N LEU A 48 18.03 2.52 5.29
CA LEU A 48 16.71 3.03 5.70
C LEU A 48 15.63 2.85 4.63
N TYR A 49 15.98 3.08 3.36
CA TYR A 49 15.03 2.96 2.25
C TYR A 49 14.45 1.54 2.13
N ALA A 50 15.30 0.52 2.21
CA ALA A 50 14.86 -0.87 2.12
C ALA A 50 13.94 -1.24 3.29
N VAL A 51 14.28 -0.81 4.51
CA VAL A 51 13.45 -1.02 5.70
C VAL A 51 12.08 -0.38 5.53
N VAL A 52 12.02 0.90 5.11
CA VAL A 52 10.76 1.60 4.87
C VAL A 52 9.92 0.89 3.80
N GLN A 53 10.54 0.41 2.73
CA GLN A 53 9.82 -0.31 1.67
C GLN A 53 9.29 -1.67 2.14
N GLN A 54 10.05 -2.39 2.97
CA GLN A 54 9.61 -3.63 3.59
C GLN A 54 8.36 -3.41 4.45
N PHE A 55 8.34 -2.36 5.27
CA PHE A 55 7.17 -2.00 6.07
C PHE A 55 5.99 -1.55 5.21
N ASN A 56 6.24 -0.77 4.15
CA ASN A 56 5.19 -0.31 3.25
C ASN A 56 4.48 -1.45 2.52
N GLY A 57 5.22 -2.49 2.12
CA GLY A 57 4.62 -3.62 1.41
C GLY A 57 3.67 -4.48 2.24
N VAL A 58 3.79 -4.50 3.57
CA VAL A 58 2.90 -5.23 4.50
C VAL A 58 1.42 -4.92 4.24
N TYR A 59 1.11 -3.66 3.94
CA TYR A 59 -0.26 -3.20 3.69
C TYR A 59 -0.48 -2.79 2.24
N SER A 60 0.54 -2.28 1.54
CA SER A 60 0.37 -1.79 0.17
C SER A 60 0.07 -2.91 -0.82
N MET A 61 0.70 -4.08 -0.67
CA MET A 61 0.51 -5.23 -1.57
C MET A 61 -0.92 -5.79 -1.55
N PRO A 62 -1.52 -6.12 -0.39
CA PRO A 62 -2.88 -6.64 -0.36
C PRO A 62 -3.91 -5.57 -0.76
N VAL A 63 -3.65 -4.29 -0.45
CA VAL A 63 -4.51 -3.19 -0.91
C VAL A 63 -4.45 -3.03 -2.43
N LEU A 64 -3.26 -3.12 -3.04
CA LEU A 64 -3.10 -3.10 -4.49
C LEU A 64 -3.88 -4.24 -5.15
N ALA A 65 -3.76 -5.46 -4.63
CA ALA A 65 -4.52 -6.62 -5.11
C ALA A 65 -6.03 -6.38 -5.02
N LEU A 66 -6.52 -5.81 -3.91
CA LEU A 66 -7.92 -5.48 -3.72
C LEU A 66 -8.41 -4.40 -4.70
N ILE A 67 -7.63 -3.35 -4.92
CA ILE A 67 -7.97 -2.26 -5.86
C ILE A 67 -8.02 -2.81 -7.29
N LEU A 68 -7.03 -3.62 -7.69
CA LEU A 68 -7.01 -4.24 -9.01
C LEU A 68 -8.25 -5.11 -9.21
N VAL A 69 -8.56 -5.99 -8.26
CA VAL A 69 -9.76 -6.82 -8.36
C VAL A 69 -11.03 -5.98 -8.35
N ALA A 70 -11.12 -4.92 -7.54
CA ALA A 70 -12.28 -4.03 -7.52
C ALA A 70 -12.45 -3.26 -8.84
N PHE A 71 -11.37 -2.95 -9.55
CA PHE A 71 -11.42 -2.29 -10.85
C PHE A 71 -11.87 -3.23 -11.97
N PHE A 72 -11.37 -4.47 -11.97
CA PHE A 72 -11.67 -5.45 -13.02
C PHE A 72 -12.90 -6.33 -12.74
N SER A 73 -13.36 -6.41 -11.49
CA SER A 73 -14.52 -7.20 -11.07
C SER A 73 -15.64 -6.30 -10.58
N LYS A 74 -16.86 -6.52 -11.07
CA LYS A 74 -18.08 -5.86 -10.58
C LYS A 74 -18.47 -6.28 -9.15
N ARG A 75 -17.84 -7.34 -8.63
CA ARG A 75 -18.17 -7.96 -7.34
C ARG A 75 -16.90 -8.31 -6.58
N THR A 76 -16.78 -7.81 -5.36
CA THR A 76 -15.70 -8.16 -4.44
C THR A 76 -16.29 -8.54 -3.09
N SER A 77 -15.89 -9.68 -2.55
CA SER A 77 -16.35 -10.19 -1.26
C SER A 77 -15.75 -9.37 -0.12
N LYS A 78 -16.61 -8.77 0.73
CA LYS A 78 -16.16 -8.10 1.96
C LYS A 78 -15.37 -9.05 2.88
N LEU A 79 -15.79 -10.31 2.94
CA LEU A 79 -15.08 -11.34 3.70
C LEU A 79 -13.74 -11.68 3.06
N GLY A 80 -13.71 -11.82 1.72
CA GLY A 80 -12.47 -12.04 0.97
C GLY A 80 -11.42 -10.96 1.24
N ALA A 81 -11.82 -9.68 1.19
CA ALA A 81 -10.92 -8.56 1.50
C ALA A 81 -10.34 -8.64 2.92
N LYS A 82 -11.17 -8.96 3.92
CA LYS A 82 -10.74 -9.08 5.31
C LYS A 82 -9.79 -10.27 5.51
N VAL A 83 -10.11 -11.42 4.91
CA VAL A 83 -9.29 -12.63 4.98
C VAL A 83 -7.95 -12.40 4.29
N THR A 84 -7.93 -11.84 3.09
CA THR A 84 -6.69 -11.51 2.37
C THR A 84 -5.77 -10.62 3.19
N LEU A 85 -6.28 -9.51 3.75
CA LEU A 85 -5.46 -8.63 4.60
C LEU A 85 -4.86 -9.37 5.80
N PHE A 86 -5.66 -10.19 6.49
CA PHE A 86 -5.20 -10.92 7.67
C PHE A 86 -4.18 -12.01 7.31
N THR A 87 -4.50 -12.81 6.29
CA THR A 87 -3.63 -13.87 5.78
C THR A 87 -2.33 -13.30 5.23
N HIS A 88 -2.36 -12.18 4.52
CA HIS A 88 -1.16 -11.50 4.02
C HIS A 88 -0.22 -11.13 5.16
N ILE A 89 -0.72 -10.44 6.20
CA ILE A 89 0.12 -9.99 7.33
C ILE A 89 0.76 -11.20 8.03
N ILE A 90 0.00 -12.27 8.25
CA ILE A 90 0.50 -13.49 8.90
C ILE A 90 1.55 -14.18 8.02
N LEU A 91 1.25 -14.40 6.74
CA LEU A 91 2.18 -15.05 5.82
C LEU A 91 3.44 -14.23 5.62
N TYR A 92 3.33 -12.91 5.47
CA TYR A 92 4.47 -12.03 5.36
C TYR A 92 5.35 -12.09 6.60
N ALA A 93 4.76 -12.05 7.80
CA ALA A 93 5.51 -12.20 9.05
C ALA A 93 6.23 -13.56 9.09
N ILE A 94 5.51 -14.67 8.84
CA ILE A 94 6.10 -16.01 8.82
C ILE A 94 7.25 -16.10 7.82
N ILE A 95 7.05 -15.64 6.58
CA ILE A 95 8.09 -15.68 5.54
C ILE A 95 9.29 -14.83 5.95
N SER A 96 9.06 -13.63 6.49
CA SER A 96 10.14 -12.73 6.92
C SER A 96 10.95 -13.29 8.09
N PHE A 97 10.34 -14.08 8.97
CA PHE A 97 11.03 -14.72 10.10
C PHE A 97 11.71 -16.05 9.73
N VAL A 98 11.11 -16.85 8.85
CA VAL A 98 11.64 -18.18 8.46
C VAL A 98 12.66 -18.07 7.33
N PHE A 99 12.41 -17.20 6.34
CA PHE A 99 13.22 -17.06 5.14
C PHE A 99 13.93 -15.70 5.11
N THR A 100 14.84 -15.49 6.06
CA THR A 100 15.57 -14.23 6.23
C THR A 100 16.52 -13.90 5.09
N GLU A 101 16.91 -14.90 4.28
CA GLU A 101 17.81 -14.72 3.13
C GLU A 101 17.08 -14.28 1.85
N ILE A 102 15.75 -14.41 1.80
CA ILE A 102 14.97 -14.04 0.61
C ILE A 102 14.76 -12.53 0.58
N ASN A 103 15.12 -11.89 -0.54
CA ASN A 103 14.85 -10.48 -0.72
C ASN A 103 13.33 -10.22 -0.72
N TYR A 104 12.92 -9.20 0.04
CA TYR A 104 11.53 -8.81 0.23
C TYR A 104 10.76 -8.57 -1.08
N LEU A 105 11.42 -8.20 -2.18
CA LEU A 105 10.79 -8.03 -3.49
C LEU A 105 10.23 -9.34 -4.04
N TYR A 106 10.94 -10.46 -3.86
CA TYR A 106 10.43 -11.79 -4.24
C TYR A 106 9.27 -12.20 -3.34
N THR A 107 9.39 -11.94 -2.03
CA THR A 107 8.30 -12.18 -1.07
C THR A 107 7.04 -11.41 -1.46
N PHE A 108 7.15 -10.13 -1.81
CA PHE A 108 6.03 -9.32 -2.28
C PHE A 108 5.43 -9.86 -3.58
N SER A 109 6.27 -10.28 -4.52
CA SER A 109 5.81 -10.84 -5.79
C SER A 109 4.95 -12.09 -5.56
N VAL A 110 5.42 -13.02 -4.73
CA VAL A 110 4.68 -14.26 -4.41
C VAL A 110 3.40 -13.93 -3.64
N LEU A 111 3.50 -13.11 -2.60
CA LEU A 111 2.34 -12.74 -1.78
C LEU A 111 1.25 -12.03 -2.58
N PHE A 112 1.63 -11.18 -3.54
CA PHE A 112 0.67 -10.52 -4.40
C PHE A 112 -0.19 -11.53 -5.19
N PHE A 113 0.41 -12.58 -5.75
CA PHE A 113 -0.36 -13.63 -6.43
C PHE A 113 -1.21 -14.46 -5.46
N VAL A 114 -0.69 -14.76 -4.27
CA VAL A 114 -1.46 -15.43 -3.20
C VAL A 114 -2.69 -14.58 -2.82
N ASP A 115 -2.52 -13.27 -2.64
CA ASP A 115 -3.61 -12.35 -2.33
C ASP A 115 -4.68 -12.36 -3.42
N LEU A 116 -4.27 -12.26 -4.69
CA LEU A 116 -5.19 -12.37 -5.83
C LEU A 116 -5.96 -13.68 -5.82
N ILE A 117 -5.29 -14.81 -5.59
CA ILE A 117 -5.94 -16.13 -5.52
C ILE A 117 -6.98 -16.17 -4.40
N ILE A 118 -6.63 -15.70 -3.20
CA ILE A 118 -7.56 -15.66 -2.06
C ILE A 118 -8.78 -14.80 -2.41
N ILE A 119 -8.56 -13.59 -2.92
CA ILE A 119 -9.67 -12.69 -3.29
C ILE A 119 -10.56 -13.35 -4.34
N LEU A 120 -9.99 -13.96 -5.38
CA LEU A 120 -10.75 -14.61 -6.45
C LEU A 120 -11.55 -15.83 -5.95
N ILE A 121 -10.99 -16.63 -5.05
CA ILE A 121 -11.71 -17.76 -4.42
C ILE A 121 -12.91 -17.22 -3.63
N PHE A 122 -12.70 -16.23 -2.76
CA PHE A 122 -13.79 -15.67 -1.96
C PHE A 122 -14.83 -14.94 -2.80
N ASN A 123 -14.41 -14.32 -3.91
CA ASN A 123 -15.31 -13.71 -4.88
C ASN A 123 -16.19 -14.74 -5.60
N LYS A 124 -15.78 -16.01 -5.70
CA LYS A 124 -16.63 -17.09 -6.23
C LYS A 124 -17.56 -17.70 -5.16
N VAL A 125 -17.06 -17.90 -3.93
CA VAL A 125 -17.77 -18.65 -2.88
C VAL A 125 -18.76 -17.76 -2.10
N LYS A 126 -18.40 -16.51 -1.81
CA LYS A 126 -19.21 -15.58 -1.01
C LYS A 126 -19.29 -14.24 -1.71
N LEU A 127 -20.14 -14.16 -2.74
CA LEU A 127 -20.45 -12.89 -3.38
C LEU A 127 -21.00 -11.90 -2.35
N SER A 128 -20.36 -10.74 -2.25
CA SER A 128 -21.04 -9.57 -1.71
C SER A 128 -22.07 -9.07 -2.74
N SER A 129 -23.03 -8.28 -2.28
CA SER A 129 -23.89 -7.46 -3.16
C SER A 129 -23.04 -6.73 -4.21
N GLU A 130 -23.56 -6.64 -5.42
CA GLU A 130 -22.91 -5.98 -6.55
C GLU A 130 -22.49 -4.56 -6.17
N PHE A 131 -21.24 -4.19 -6.52
CA PHE A 131 -20.86 -2.79 -6.45
C PHE A 131 -21.59 -2.09 -7.60
N ASP A 132 -22.64 -1.34 -7.26
CA ASP A 132 -23.35 -0.52 -8.24
C ASP A 132 -22.46 0.66 -8.66
N LEU A 133 -21.64 0.45 -9.68
CA LEU A 133 -20.83 1.52 -10.29
C LEU A 133 -21.72 2.55 -11.00
N SER A 134 -22.98 2.24 -11.26
CA SER A 134 -23.96 3.14 -11.91
C SER A 134 -24.41 4.27 -10.99
N THR A 135 -24.32 4.12 -9.66
CA THR A 135 -24.61 5.21 -8.71
C THR A 135 -23.46 6.22 -8.59
N HIS A 136 -22.29 5.93 -9.17
CA HIS A 136 -21.15 6.84 -9.17
C HIS A 136 -21.26 7.82 -10.35
N GLN A 137 -22.00 8.90 -10.15
CA GLN A 137 -21.89 10.04 -11.05
C GLN A 137 -20.56 10.76 -10.76
N PRO A 138 -19.65 10.86 -11.74
CA PRO A 138 -18.40 11.59 -11.55
C PRO A 138 -18.75 13.05 -11.27
N LYS A 139 -18.57 13.49 -10.02
CA LYS A 139 -18.76 14.89 -9.58
C LYS A 139 -17.74 15.86 -10.18
N VAL A 140 -16.78 15.35 -10.95
CA VAL A 140 -15.66 16.07 -11.51
C VAL A 140 -15.48 15.61 -12.95
N ASP A 141 -15.13 16.54 -13.83
CA ASP A 141 -14.88 16.24 -15.23
C ASP A 141 -13.76 15.21 -15.38
N MET A 142 -14.06 14.10 -16.07
CA MET A 142 -13.11 13.03 -16.39
C MET A 142 -12.65 13.11 -17.85
N THR A 143 -12.94 14.20 -18.57
CA THR A 143 -12.45 14.39 -19.94
C THR A 143 -10.92 14.29 -19.95
N PRO A 144 -10.36 13.35 -20.73
CA PRO A 144 -8.92 13.18 -20.72
C PRO A 144 -8.22 14.39 -21.33
N TRP A 145 -7.16 14.85 -20.67
CA TRP A 145 -6.37 15.97 -21.17
C TRP A 145 -5.80 15.69 -22.57
N LYS A 146 -5.93 16.67 -23.47
CA LYS A 146 -5.57 16.58 -24.90
C LYS A 146 -4.16 16.02 -25.14
N TYR A 147 -3.18 16.41 -24.32
CA TYR A 147 -1.78 16.05 -24.51
C TYR A 147 -1.33 14.83 -23.69
N ARG A 148 -2.27 14.06 -23.11
CA ARG A 148 -1.95 12.89 -22.27
C ARG A 148 -1.01 11.89 -22.96
N TYR A 149 -1.22 11.65 -24.25
CA TYR A 149 -0.42 10.69 -25.01
C TYR A 149 0.98 11.24 -25.31
N VAL A 150 1.08 12.53 -25.63
CA VAL A 150 2.37 13.19 -25.89
C VAL A 150 3.21 13.19 -24.61
N ALA A 151 2.64 13.61 -23.49
CA ALA A 151 3.32 13.57 -22.20
C ALA A 151 3.71 12.15 -21.80
N GLY A 152 2.82 11.16 -22.00
CA GLY A 152 3.13 9.75 -21.72
C GLY A 152 4.29 9.21 -22.56
N ILE A 153 4.32 9.51 -23.86
CA ILE A 153 5.43 9.12 -24.75
C ILE A 153 6.74 9.79 -24.32
N ILE A 154 6.72 11.08 -23.96
CA ILE A 154 7.91 11.80 -23.49
C ILE A 154 8.45 11.14 -22.21
N VAL A 155 7.59 10.84 -21.24
CA VAL A 155 8.00 10.19 -19.99
C VAL A 155 8.59 8.80 -20.26
N LEU A 156 7.95 7.99 -21.11
CA LEU A 156 8.47 6.67 -21.48
C LEU A 156 9.81 6.78 -22.20
N ALA A 157 9.94 7.71 -23.15
CA ALA A 157 11.19 7.94 -23.86
C ALA A 157 12.31 8.35 -22.90
N LEU A 158 12.03 9.23 -21.93
CA LEU A 158 13.00 9.63 -20.91
C LEU A 158 13.44 8.44 -20.04
N VAL A 159 12.53 7.55 -19.65
CA VAL A 159 12.87 6.33 -18.90
C VAL A 159 13.72 5.37 -19.74
N VAL A 160 13.37 5.17 -21.01
CA VAL A 160 14.15 4.29 -21.90
C VAL A 160 15.53 4.87 -22.16
N VAL A 161 15.63 6.17 -22.43
CA VAL A 161 16.90 6.87 -22.66
C VAL A 161 17.78 6.82 -21.41
N SER A 162 17.22 7.06 -20.21
CA SER A 162 18.00 6.96 -18.98
C SER A 162 18.53 5.54 -18.78
N TYR A 163 17.72 4.52 -19.03
CA TYR A 163 18.17 3.13 -18.98
C TYR A 163 19.27 2.83 -20.00
N ILE A 164 19.18 3.34 -21.23
CA ILE A 164 20.21 3.13 -22.26
C ILE A 164 21.52 3.82 -21.88
N ILE A 165 21.46 5.08 -21.43
CA ILE A 165 22.61 5.87 -21.01
C ILE A 165 23.36 5.17 -19.86
N PHE A 166 22.62 4.77 -18.81
CA PHE A 166 23.21 4.12 -17.62
C PHE A 166 23.37 2.60 -17.77
N SER A 167 22.98 2.02 -18.91
CA SER A 167 23.23 0.63 -19.22
C SER A 167 24.73 0.42 -19.57
N PRO A 168 25.28 -0.77 -19.30
CA PRO A 168 26.63 -1.17 -19.75
C PRO A 168 26.86 -1.08 -21.27
N LEU A 169 25.84 -0.73 -22.06
CA LEU A 169 25.95 -0.44 -23.49
C LEU A 169 26.60 0.93 -23.81
N VAL A 170 26.57 1.93 -22.91
CA VAL A 170 27.00 3.30 -23.24
C VAL A 170 28.02 3.90 -22.25
N LEU A 171 27.72 3.98 -20.95
CA LEU A 171 28.58 4.68 -19.97
C LEU A 171 29.23 3.80 -18.89
N ALA A 172 28.82 2.53 -18.76
CA ALA A 172 29.47 1.58 -17.86
C ALA A 172 30.59 0.83 -18.61
N LYS A 173 31.72 1.52 -18.84
CA LYS A 173 33.01 0.91 -19.10
C LYS A 173 34.09 1.61 -18.28
#